data_AF-A0A382YUX4-F1
#
_entry.id   AF-A0A382YUX4-F1
#
_cell.length_a   1.000
_cell.length_b   1.000
_cell.length_c   1.000
_cell.angle_alpha   90.00
_cell.angle_beta   90.00
_cell.angle_gamma   90.00
#
_symmetry.space_group_name_H-M   'P 1'
#
loop_
_entity.id
_entity.type
_entity.pdbx_description
1 polymer ?
#
loop_
_entity_poly.entity_id
_entity_poly.type
_entity_poly.pdbx_seq_one_letter_code
_entity_poly.pdbx_strand_id
1 'polypeptide(L)'
;MEEWRVIEDSPRDGASNMAIDKAILAACESGEVPPTLRLYSWKQPTLTVGYAQDIDREIDFGRCRELGVQVVRRPTGGRAILHHHEVTYSLAAPVPHPKFPSSLQGAYKIIARALIEGLEKLGVKDAVLANVRKADRRQFFPRSPLCLSSISHWEIAVQGAK
;
A
#
# COMPACT_ATOMS: atom_id res chain seq x y z
N MET A 1 24.69 14.23 0.87
CA MET A 1 23.28 13.81 0.95
C MET A 1 23.17 12.49 0.21
N GLU A 2 22.46 11.52 0.75
CA GLU A 2 22.16 10.27 0.03
C GLU A 2 21.17 10.57 -1.10
N GLU A 3 21.43 10.03 -2.28
CA GLU A 3 20.58 10.20 -3.46
C GLU A 3 19.39 9.25 -3.39
N TRP A 4 18.20 9.77 -3.69
CA TRP A 4 16.96 8.99 -3.71
C TRP A 4 16.36 9.06 -5.10
N ARG A 5 15.86 7.93 -5.60
CA ARG A 5 15.15 7.87 -6.87
C ARG A 5 13.65 8.02 -6.65
N VAL A 6 13.04 8.94 -7.38
CA VAL A 6 11.58 9.10 -7.45
C VAL A 6 11.10 8.72 -8.84
N ILE A 7 10.12 7.83 -8.92
CA ILE A 7 9.49 7.40 -10.18
C ILE A 7 8.02 7.78 -10.13
N GLU A 8 7.58 8.56 -11.10
CA GLU A 8 6.17 8.86 -11.34
C GLU A 8 5.71 8.09 -12.58
N ASP A 9 4.91 7.06 -12.35
CA ASP A 9 4.49 6.12 -13.39
C ASP A 9 3.07 6.44 -13.87
N SER A 10 2.86 6.41 -15.18
CA SER A 10 1.52 6.42 -15.77
C SER A 10 0.70 5.21 -15.29
N PRO A 11 -0.65 5.26 -15.32
CA PRO A 11 -1.48 4.13 -14.92
C PRO A 11 -1.16 2.85 -15.71
N ARG A 12 -0.98 1.73 -15.00
CA ARG A 12 -0.70 0.40 -15.59
C ARG A 12 -1.68 -0.65 -15.07
N ASP A 13 -1.75 -1.80 -15.75
CA ASP A 13 -2.50 -2.94 -15.27
C ASP A 13 -1.85 -3.54 -14.01
N GLY A 14 -2.59 -4.38 -13.29
CA GLY A 14 -2.15 -4.92 -12.02
C GLY A 14 -0.92 -5.81 -12.10
N ALA A 15 -0.79 -6.61 -13.16
CA ALA A 15 0.35 -7.50 -13.31
C ALA A 15 1.63 -6.70 -13.55
N SER A 16 1.54 -5.68 -14.41
CA SER A 16 2.63 -4.74 -14.66
C SER A 16 3.05 -4.00 -13.39
N ASN A 17 2.10 -3.47 -12.60
CA ASN A 17 2.41 -2.78 -11.34
C ASN A 17 3.15 -3.69 -10.35
N MET A 18 2.68 -4.94 -10.17
CA MET A 18 3.34 -5.90 -9.27
C MET A 18 4.73 -6.33 -9.77
N ALA A 19 4.90 -6.50 -11.08
CA ALA A 19 6.18 -6.86 -11.67
C ALA A 19 7.22 -5.73 -11.49
N ILE A 20 6.83 -4.47 -11.71
CA ILE A 20 7.70 -3.31 -11.53
C ILE A 20 8.11 -3.15 -10.07
N ASP A 21 7.16 -3.23 -9.13
CA ASP A 21 7.47 -3.14 -7.70
C ASP A 21 8.44 -4.25 -7.25
N LYS A 22 8.26 -5.48 -7.76
CA LYS A 22 9.18 -6.60 -7.49
C LYS A 22 10.58 -6.37 -8.08
N ALA A 23 10.66 -5.84 -9.30
CA ALA A 23 11.94 -5.55 -9.95
C ALA A 23 12.71 -4.43 -9.24
N ILE A 24 12.01 -3.36 -8.83
CA ILE A 24 12.61 -2.27 -8.05
C ILE A 24 13.11 -2.79 -6.70
N LEU A 25 12.33 -3.63 -6.02
CA LEU A 25 12.75 -4.24 -4.75
C LEU A 25 14.03 -5.05 -4.93
N ALA A 26 14.08 -5.94 -5.92
CA ALA A 26 15.25 -6.78 -6.19
C ALA A 26 16.50 -5.96 -6.54
N ALA A 27 16.36 -4.93 -7.38
CA ALA A 27 17.48 -4.05 -7.73
C ALA A 27 17.95 -3.20 -6.54
N CYS A 28 17.03 -2.79 -5.66
CA CYS A 28 17.38 -2.06 -4.44
C CYS A 28 18.09 -2.97 -3.44
N GLU A 29 17.69 -4.25 -3.35
CA GLU A 29 18.33 -5.26 -2.52
C GLU A 29 19.74 -5.60 -2.99
N SER A 30 19.97 -5.67 -4.31
CA SER A 30 21.31 -5.90 -4.89
C SER A 30 22.21 -4.65 -4.88
N GLY A 31 21.67 -3.49 -4.52
CA GLY A 31 22.41 -2.22 -4.53
C GLY A 31 22.64 -1.63 -5.93
N GLU A 32 21.97 -2.16 -6.97
CA GLU A 32 22.04 -1.64 -8.34
C GLU A 32 21.36 -0.28 -8.51
N VAL A 33 20.44 0.05 -7.61
CA VAL A 33 19.68 1.30 -7.62
C VAL A 33 19.60 1.88 -6.20
N PRO A 34 19.53 3.21 -6.05
CA PRO A 34 19.34 3.84 -4.73
C PRO A 34 17.94 3.54 -4.17
N PRO A 35 17.70 3.84 -2.87
CA PRO A 35 16.36 3.87 -2.30
C PRO A 35 15.36 4.56 -3.22
N THR A 36 14.25 3.89 -3.49
CA THR A 36 13.31 4.28 -4.54
C THR A 36 11.91 4.49 -3.98
N LEU A 37 11.36 5.67 -4.20
CA LEU A 37 9.93 5.96 -4.08
C LEU A 37 9.29 5.89 -5.47
N ARG A 38 8.23 5.10 -5.61
CA ARG A 38 7.42 5.03 -6.81
C ARG A 38 6.00 5.47 -6.51
N LEU A 39 5.46 6.36 -7.33
CA LEU A 39 4.07 6.82 -7.31
C LEU A 39 3.39 6.35 -8.60
N TYR A 40 2.21 5.75 -8.50
CA TYR A 40 1.50 5.19 -9.66
C TYR A 40 0.00 5.09 -9.42
N SER A 41 -0.75 4.80 -10.48
CA SER A 41 -2.18 4.50 -10.44
C SER A 41 -2.52 3.23 -11.20
N TRP A 42 -3.78 2.82 -11.14
CA TRP A 42 -4.27 1.58 -11.75
C TRP A 42 -5.07 1.89 -13.00
N LYS A 43 -4.73 1.22 -14.10
CA LYS A 43 -5.40 1.40 -15.39
C LYS A 43 -6.85 0.93 -15.37
N GLN A 44 -7.17 -0.04 -14.51
CA GLN A 44 -8.49 -0.66 -14.38
C GLN A 44 -8.69 -1.16 -12.94
N PRO A 45 -9.94 -1.36 -12.49
CA PRO A 45 -10.23 -1.99 -11.21
C PRO A 45 -9.39 -3.26 -11.02
N THR A 46 -8.64 -3.32 -9.92
CA THR A 46 -7.72 -4.44 -9.68
C THR A 46 -7.78 -4.86 -8.22
N LEU A 47 -8.07 -6.13 -7.98
CA LEU A 47 -8.00 -6.76 -6.67
C LEU A 47 -6.59 -7.34 -6.47
N THR A 48 -5.80 -6.75 -5.58
CA THR A 48 -4.56 -7.37 -5.12
C THR A 48 -4.84 -8.30 -3.94
N VAL A 49 -4.33 -9.52 -4.00
CA VAL A 49 -4.47 -10.54 -2.96
C VAL A 49 -3.14 -10.71 -2.25
N GLY A 50 -3.15 -10.78 -0.92
CA GLY A 50 -1.92 -10.87 -0.14
C GLY A 50 -1.17 -12.18 -0.37
N TYR A 51 0.15 -12.15 -0.16
CA TYR A 51 1.06 -13.27 -0.46
C TYR A 51 0.58 -14.62 0.09
N ALA A 52 0.10 -14.67 1.34
CA ALA A 52 -0.33 -15.89 2.01
C ALA A 52 -1.86 -16.09 2.05
N GLN A 53 -2.64 -15.22 1.40
CA GLN A 53 -4.10 -15.31 1.42
C GLN A 53 -4.58 -16.43 0.47
N ASP A 54 -5.57 -17.19 0.91
CA ASP A 54 -6.17 -18.28 0.14
C ASP A 54 -7.12 -17.70 -0.91
N ILE A 55 -6.65 -17.64 -2.14
CA ILE A 55 -7.36 -16.95 -3.20
C ILE A 55 -8.59 -17.72 -3.68
N ASP A 56 -8.52 -19.06 -3.65
CA ASP A 56 -9.58 -19.91 -4.16
C ASP A 56 -10.76 -19.97 -3.19
N ARG A 57 -10.50 -19.80 -1.89
CA ARG A 57 -11.54 -19.76 -0.86
C ARG A 57 -12.13 -18.38 -0.63
N GLU A 58 -11.37 -17.32 -0.87
CA GLU A 58 -11.77 -15.96 -0.47
C GLU A 58 -12.19 -15.05 -1.62
N ILE A 59 -11.88 -15.41 -2.87
CA ILE A 59 -12.15 -14.56 -4.04
C ILE A 59 -13.15 -15.22 -4.99
N ASP A 60 -14.23 -14.50 -5.29
CA ASP A 60 -15.15 -14.85 -6.37
C ASP A 60 -14.58 -14.37 -7.72
N PHE A 61 -13.82 -15.24 -8.39
CA PHE A 61 -13.27 -14.95 -9.71
C PHE A 61 -14.33 -14.78 -10.79
N GLY A 62 -15.50 -15.42 -10.65
CA GLY A 62 -16.61 -15.24 -11.59
C GLY A 62 -17.09 -13.80 -11.56
N ARG A 63 -17.38 -13.30 -10.36
CA ARG A 63 -17.80 -11.93 -10.15
C ARG A 63 -16.74 -10.91 -10.54
N CYS A 64 -15.46 -11.19 -10.26
CA CYS A 64 -14.37 -10.31 -10.69
C CYS A 64 -14.33 -10.18 -12.22
N ARG A 65 -14.47 -11.29 -12.96
CA ARG A 65 -14.52 -11.26 -14.43
C ARG A 65 -15.72 -10.47 -14.96
N GLU A 66 -16.91 -10.68 -14.39
CA GLU A 66 -18.12 -9.94 -14.78
C GLU A 66 -17.97 -8.43 -14.59
N LEU A 67 -17.30 -8.00 -13.53
CA LEU A 67 -17.08 -6.60 -13.20
C LEU A 67 -15.84 -5.99 -13.86
N GLY A 68 -15.10 -6.75 -14.68
CA GLY A 68 -13.85 -6.30 -15.30
C GLY A 68 -12.73 -6.04 -14.28
N VAL A 69 -12.78 -6.67 -13.10
CA VAL A 69 -11.78 -6.56 -12.04
C VAL A 69 -10.66 -7.56 -12.29
N GLN A 70 -9.45 -7.07 -12.52
CA GLN A 70 -8.27 -7.91 -12.59
C GLN A 70 -7.92 -8.44 -11.19
N VAL A 71 -7.53 -9.70 -11.07
CA VAL A 71 -7.08 -10.28 -9.80
C VAL A 71 -5.59 -10.61 -9.91
N VAL A 72 -4.77 -10.07 -9.01
CA VAL A 72 -3.32 -10.31 -8.97
C VAL A 72 -2.85 -10.60 -7.55
N ARG A 73 -1.73 -11.31 -7.40
CA ARG A 73 -1.10 -11.55 -6.09
C ARG A 73 0.06 -10.58 -5.91
N ARG A 74 0.10 -9.88 -4.77
CA ARG A 74 1.21 -8.97 -4.43
C ARG A 74 2.32 -9.72 -3.68
N PRO A 75 3.59 -9.26 -3.75
CA PRO A 75 4.71 -9.91 -3.08
C PRO A 75 4.68 -9.74 -1.55
N THR A 76 3.85 -8.83 -1.04
CA THR A 76 3.70 -8.55 0.38
C THR A 76 2.52 -9.28 1.00
N GLY A 77 2.54 -9.44 2.33
CA GLY A 77 1.44 -10.03 3.09
C GLY A 77 0.18 -9.15 3.19
N GLY A 78 -0.69 -9.46 4.15
CA GLY A 78 -1.95 -8.74 4.40
C GLY A 78 -3.14 -9.32 3.63
N ARG A 79 -4.25 -8.59 3.65
CA ARG A 79 -5.55 -8.98 3.07
C ARG A 79 -5.84 -8.33 1.72
N ALA A 80 -6.88 -8.74 1.00
CA ALA A 80 -7.14 -8.26 -0.34
C ALA A 80 -7.50 -6.76 -0.37
N ILE A 81 -7.08 -6.04 -1.40
CA ILE A 81 -7.37 -4.62 -1.60
C ILE A 81 -7.87 -4.42 -3.03
N LEU A 82 -9.02 -3.74 -3.16
CA LEU A 82 -9.52 -3.29 -4.45
C LEU A 82 -8.96 -1.91 -4.74
N HIS A 83 -8.20 -1.81 -5.81
CA HIS A 83 -7.62 -0.58 -6.33
C HIS A 83 -8.43 -0.07 -7.51
N HIS A 84 -8.69 1.23 -7.56
CA HIS A 84 -9.37 1.87 -8.69
C HIS A 84 -8.95 3.33 -8.84
N HIS A 85 -9.70 4.27 -8.25
CA HIS A 85 -9.40 5.70 -8.29
C HIS A 85 -8.53 6.11 -7.11
N GLU A 86 -7.24 5.81 -7.22
CA GLU A 86 -6.26 6.13 -6.19
C GLU A 86 -4.88 6.48 -6.75
N VAL A 87 -4.10 7.17 -5.91
CA VAL A 87 -2.64 7.24 -6.05
C VAL A 87 -2.06 6.21 -5.09
N THR A 88 -1.30 5.27 -5.65
CA THR A 88 -0.57 4.24 -4.91
C THR A 88 0.89 4.62 -4.84
N TYR A 89 1.52 4.32 -3.70
CA TYR A 89 2.96 4.45 -3.54
C TYR A 89 3.59 3.10 -3.21
N SER A 90 4.85 2.94 -3.61
CA SER A 90 5.73 1.85 -3.20
C SER A 90 7.07 2.45 -2.79
N LEU A 91 7.67 1.91 -1.72
CA LEU A 91 8.97 2.36 -1.24
C LEU A 91 9.89 1.15 -1.03
N ALA A 92 11.02 1.14 -1.75
CA ALA A 92 12.07 0.15 -1.59
C ALA A 92 13.32 0.84 -1.02
N ALA A 93 13.79 0.37 0.14
CA ALA A 93 15.01 0.84 0.78
C ALA A 93 15.58 -0.30 1.66
N PRO A 94 16.89 -0.34 1.90
CA PRO A 94 17.49 -1.24 2.87
C PRO A 94 16.88 -1.09 4.27
N VAL A 95 16.91 -2.14 5.09
CA VAL A 95 16.60 -2.08 6.51
C VAL A 95 17.69 -2.86 7.26
N PRO A 96 18.52 -2.21 8.11
CA PRO A 96 18.44 -0.81 8.53
C PRO A 96 18.92 0.18 7.45
N HIS A 97 18.45 1.43 7.54
CA HIS A 97 18.85 2.53 6.66
C HIS A 97 18.96 3.82 7.49
N PRO A 98 19.86 4.78 7.20
CA PRO A 98 20.02 5.96 8.04
C PRO A 98 18.73 6.77 8.32
N LYS A 99 17.77 6.70 7.40
CA LYS A 99 16.43 7.31 7.52
C LYS A 99 15.36 6.40 8.15
N PHE A 100 15.61 5.10 8.30
CA PHE A 100 14.66 4.15 8.86
C PHE A 100 15.25 3.40 10.06
N PRO A 101 14.55 3.35 11.19
CA PRO A 101 14.99 2.52 12.30
C PRO A 101 15.05 1.06 11.87
N SER A 102 15.81 0.25 12.61
CA SER A 102 15.96 -1.19 12.35
C SER A 102 14.67 -2.01 12.50
N SER A 103 13.55 -1.39 12.89
CA SER A 103 12.25 -2.05 13.04
C SER A 103 11.28 -1.66 11.93
N LEU A 104 10.57 -2.66 11.40
CA LEU A 104 9.54 -2.48 10.39
C LEU A 104 8.43 -1.51 10.85
N GLN A 105 8.02 -1.58 12.12
CA GLN A 105 7.03 -0.65 12.68
C GLN A 105 7.55 0.79 12.72
N GLY A 106 8.83 0.99 13.02
CA GLY A 106 9.43 2.31 13.02
C GLY A 106 9.53 2.89 11.60
N ALA A 107 9.82 2.06 10.59
CA ALA A 107 9.77 2.47 9.19
C ALA A 107 8.36 2.91 8.78
N TYR A 108 7.32 2.13 9.10
CA TYR A 108 5.93 2.53 8.83
C TYR A 108 5.54 3.84 9.49
N LYS A 109 5.96 4.06 10.74
CA LYS A 109 5.68 5.32 11.45
C LYS A 109 6.32 6.53 10.75
N ILE A 110 7.55 6.39 10.25
CA ILE A 110 8.24 7.47 9.52
C ILE A 110 7.52 7.75 8.20
N ILE A 111 7.19 6.71 7.44
CA ILE A 111 6.47 6.85 6.17
C ILE A 111 5.11 7.50 6.38
N ALA A 112 4.33 7.04 7.37
CA ALA A 112 3.01 7.58 7.64
C ALA A 112 3.05 9.07 8.04
N ARG A 113 4.08 9.49 8.80
CA ARG A 113 4.29 10.91 9.10
C ARG A 113 4.62 11.73 7.85
N ALA A 114 5.52 11.23 7.00
CA ALA A 114 5.86 11.90 5.76
C ALA A 114 4.64 12.06 4.84
N LEU A 115 3.76 11.07 4.79
CA LEU A 115 2.50 11.15 4.05
C LEU A 115 1.54 12.19 4.64
N ILE A 116 1.38 12.24 5.96
CA ILE A 116 0.56 13.28 6.64
C ILE A 116 1.08 14.68 6.28
N GLU A 117 2.39 14.91 6.41
CA GLU A 117 3.00 16.21 6.06
C GLU A 117 2.82 16.54 4.56
N GLY A 118 2.88 15.53 3.69
CA GLY A 118 2.60 15.69 2.26
C GLY A 118 1.16 16.07 1.99
N LEU A 119 0.21 15.41 2.64
CA LEU A 119 -1.23 15.70 2.55
C LEU A 119 -1.57 17.11 3.04
N GLU A 120 -0.97 17.55 4.14
CA GLU A 120 -1.12 18.92 4.65
C GLU A 120 -0.67 19.97 3.65
N LYS A 121 0.48 19.74 2.98
CA LYS A 121 0.97 20.63 1.90
C LYS A 121 0.05 20.68 0.69
N LEU A 122 -0.70 19.59 0.44
CA LEU A 122 -1.73 19.54 -0.60
C LEU A 122 -3.07 20.15 -0.15
N GLY A 123 -3.15 20.67 1.08
CA GLY A 123 -4.35 21.32 1.62
C GLY A 123 -5.33 20.38 2.32
N VAL A 124 -5.00 19.09 2.49
CA VAL A 124 -5.79 18.15 3.27
C VAL A 124 -5.54 18.40 4.75
N LYS A 125 -6.55 18.96 5.43
CA LYS A 125 -6.47 19.29 6.87
C LYS A 125 -6.87 18.08 7.72
N ASP A 126 -6.36 18.05 8.96
CA ASP A 126 -6.72 17.06 9.98
C ASP A 126 -6.40 15.61 9.60
N ALA A 127 -5.39 15.40 8.75
CA ALA A 127 -4.82 14.06 8.51
C ALA A 127 -4.06 13.61 9.76
N VAL A 128 -4.47 12.48 10.33
CA VAL A 128 -3.88 11.94 11.57
C VAL A 128 -3.65 10.45 11.45
N LEU A 129 -2.72 9.93 12.25
CA LEU A 129 -2.58 8.48 12.41
C LEU A 129 -3.86 7.93 13.05
N ALA A 130 -4.49 6.97 12.39
CA ALA A 130 -5.69 6.32 12.85
C ALA A 130 -5.43 5.65 14.21
N ASN A 131 -6.26 5.98 15.21
CA ASN A 131 -6.14 5.43 16.54
C ASN A 131 -6.98 4.16 16.65
N VAL A 132 -6.31 3.01 16.72
CA VAL A 132 -6.92 1.67 16.88
C VAL A 132 -7.88 1.61 18.08
N ARG A 133 -7.72 2.47 19.10
CA ARG A 133 -8.61 2.53 20.27
C ARG A 133 -9.92 3.31 20.06
N LYS A 134 -9.97 4.23 19.09
CA LYS A 134 -11.16 5.05 18.79
C LYS A 134 -11.96 4.56 17.58
N ALA A 135 -11.39 3.66 16.77
CA ALA A 135 -12.12 2.96 15.73
C ALA A 135 -13.24 2.13 16.39
N ASP A 136 -14.49 2.49 16.12
CA ASP A 136 -15.67 1.88 16.71
C ASP A 136 -15.60 0.35 16.55
N ARG A 137 -15.62 -0.39 17.67
CA ARG A 137 -15.64 -1.86 17.70
C ARG A 137 -16.80 -2.45 16.87
N ARG A 138 -17.76 -1.63 16.44
CA ARG A 138 -18.91 -2.00 15.61
C ARG A 138 -18.61 -2.20 14.12
N GLN A 139 -17.47 -1.73 13.60
CA GLN A 139 -17.07 -1.96 12.19
C GLN A 139 -16.04 -3.08 11.99
N PHE A 140 -15.62 -3.73 13.08
CA PHE A 140 -14.75 -4.89 12.99
C PHE A 140 -15.58 -6.07 12.43
N PHE A 141 -15.46 -6.35 11.14
CA PHE A 141 -15.85 -7.65 10.58
C PHE A 141 -14.64 -8.59 10.76
N PRO A 142 -14.56 -9.39 11.84
CA PRO A 142 -13.39 -10.22 12.14
C PRO A 142 -13.09 -11.29 11.07
N ARG A 143 -13.93 -11.42 10.05
CA ARG A 143 -13.82 -12.39 8.95
C ARG A 143 -13.77 -11.79 7.55
N SER A 144 -13.68 -10.47 7.41
CA SER A 144 -13.60 -9.88 6.07
C SER A 144 -12.26 -10.23 5.41
N PRO A 145 -12.23 -10.69 4.15
CA PRO A 145 -10.99 -10.93 3.41
C PRO A 145 -10.34 -9.64 2.91
N LEU A 146 -10.95 -8.46 3.18
CA LEU A 146 -10.53 -7.15 2.68
C LEU A 146 -9.72 -6.36 3.71
N CYS A 147 -8.66 -5.69 3.27
CA CYS A 147 -7.80 -4.86 4.13
C CYS A 147 -8.48 -3.53 4.54
N LEU A 148 -9.31 -2.96 3.68
CA LEU A 148 -9.99 -1.68 3.94
C LEU A 148 -11.06 -1.78 5.04
N SER A 149 -11.53 -2.99 5.38
CA SER A 149 -12.54 -3.19 6.41
C SER A 149 -11.97 -3.28 7.83
N SER A 150 -10.70 -2.91 8.04
CA SER A 150 -10.12 -2.75 9.38
C SER A 150 -9.16 -1.59 9.41
N ILE A 151 -9.01 -0.99 10.58
CA ILE A 151 -7.95 -0.02 10.85
C ILE A 151 -6.74 -0.75 11.41
N SER A 152 -5.63 -0.73 10.67
CA SER A 152 -4.33 -1.22 11.13
C SER A 152 -3.49 -0.10 11.75
N HIS A 153 -2.45 -0.48 12.50
CA HIS A 153 -1.52 0.50 13.06
C HIS A 153 -0.81 1.24 11.91
N TRP A 154 -0.72 2.57 12.01
CA TRP A 154 -0.07 3.48 11.03
C TRP A 154 -0.89 3.83 9.78
N GLU A 155 -2.17 3.46 9.74
CA GLU A 155 -3.09 4.04 8.76
C GLU A 155 -3.33 5.51 9.03
N ILE A 156 -3.66 6.26 7.99
CA ILE A 156 -3.98 7.67 8.08
C ILE A 156 -5.49 7.79 7.96
N ALA A 157 -6.07 8.67 8.77
CA ALA A 157 -7.48 9.02 8.69
C ALA A 157 -7.62 10.54 8.61
N VAL A 158 -8.61 10.99 7.85
CA VAL A 158 -9.00 12.39 7.70
C VAL A 158 -10.46 12.48 8.12
N GLN A 159 -10.76 13.33 9.10
CA GLN A 159 -12.13 13.55 9.60
C GLN A 159 -12.86 12.25 10.03
N GLY A 160 -12.11 11.24 10.49
CA GLY A 160 -12.65 9.94 10.92
C GLY A 160 -12.88 8.92 9.81
N ALA A 161 -12.60 9.27 8.55
CA ALA A 161 -12.55 8.33 7.43
C ALA A 161 -11.10 7.93 7.14
N LYS A 162 -10.89 6.65 6.80
CA LYS A 162 -9.62 6.12 6.28
C LYS A 162 -9.43 6.57 4.83
#